data_AF-A0A7X7BIR6-F1
#
_entry.id   AF-A0A7X7BIR6-F1
#
_cell.length_a   1.000
_cell.length_b   1.000
_cell.length_c   1.000
_cell.angle_alpha   90.00
_cell.angle_beta   90.00
_cell.angle_gamma   90.00
#
_symmetry.space_group_name_H-M   'P 1'
#
loop_
_entity.id
_entity.type
_entity.pdbx_description
1 polymer ?
#
loop_
_entity_poly.entity_id
_entity_poly.type
_entity_poly.pdbx_seq_one_letter_code
_entity_poly.pdbx_strand_id
1 'polypeptide(L)'
;MDKRLMGRCGLYCGACSIYRGKRDDAELRQKIAKSVNCSEEQVRCNGCGDLSSTCWGYGCKIVVCLRAKGLNYCYECSEYEKKICTKHGKLAQSYLEIGVDLRENLKKNSEWIG
;
A
#
# COMPACT_ATOMS: atom_id res chain seq x y z
N MET A 1 -6.96 -3.62 -15.77
CA MET A 1 -6.68 -3.29 -14.35
C MET A 1 -6.33 -1.81 -14.25
N ASP A 2 -6.92 -1.06 -13.32
CA ASP A 2 -6.55 0.36 -13.11
C ASP A 2 -5.19 0.45 -12.38
N LYS A 3 -4.16 0.98 -13.06
CA LYS A 3 -2.80 1.11 -12.50
C LYS A 3 -2.76 1.97 -11.22
N ARG A 4 -3.73 2.86 -11.03
CA ARG A 4 -3.83 3.70 -9.82
C ARG A 4 -4.06 2.87 -8.55
N LEU A 5 -4.68 1.70 -8.69
CA LEU A 5 -5.03 0.81 -7.58
C LEU A 5 -4.00 -0.29 -7.33
N MET A 6 -2.91 -0.34 -8.11
CA MET A 6 -1.82 -1.25 -7.84
C MET A 6 -0.98 -0.74 -6.67
N GLY A 7 -0.99 -1.47 -5.56
CA GLY A 7 -0.14 -1.15 -4.43
C GLY A 7 1.33 -1.35 -4.77
N ARG A 8 2.14 -0.36 -4.42
CA ARG A 8 3.60 -0.43 -4.57
C ARG A 8 4.24 -1.57 -3.79
N CYS A 9 3.54 -2.11 -2.78
CA CYS A 9 3.95 -3.26 -1.97
C CYS A 9 3.34 -4.61 -2.40
N GLY A 10 2.46 -4.64 -3.41
CA GLY A 10 1.67 -5.83 -3.77
C GLY A 10 0.26 -5.86 -3.18
N LEU A 11 -0.11 -4.94 -2.28
CA LEU A 11 -1.48 -4.87 -1.79
C LEU A 11 -2.36 -4.18 -2.81
N TYR A 12 -3.38 -4.85 -3.34
CA TYR A 12 -4.39 -4.19 -4.16
C TYR A 12 -5.08 -3.09 -3.35
N CYS A 13 -5.10 -1.84 -3.82
CA CYS A 13 -5.68 -0.72 -3.07
C CYS A 13 -7.18 -0.92 -2.81
N GLY A 14 -7.91 -1.66 -3.65
CA GLY A 14 -9.30 -2.02 -3.37
C GLY A 14 -9.47 -2.93 -2.14
N ALA A 15 -8.40 -3.59 -1.67
CA ALA A 15 -8.38 -4.33 -0.41
C ALA A 15 -7.76 -3.52 0.75
N CYS A 16 -7.26 -2.31 0.51
CA CYS A 16 -6.67 -1.46 1.55
C CYS A 16 -7.76 -0.74 2.35
N SER A 17 -7.74 -0.91 3.67
CA SER A 17 -8.70 -0.30 4.60
C SER A 17 -8.78 1.23 4.48
N ILE A 18 -7.67 1.91 4.21
CA ILE A 18 -7.63 3.37 4.02
C ILE A 18 -8.38 3.79 2.74
N TYR A 19 -8.16 3.07 1.63
CA TYR A 19 -8.78 3.40 0.35
C TYR A 19 -10.29 3.14 0.40
N ARG A 20 -10.68 1.99 1.00
CA ARG A 20 -12.07 1.59 1.27
C ARG A 20 -12.76 2.55 2.23
N GLY A 21 -12.13 2.91 3.35
CA GLY A 21 -12.72 3.78 4.36
C GLY A 21 -13.13 5.16 3.82
N LYS A 22 -12.37 5.73 2.88
CA LYS A 22 -12.78 6.98 2.21
C LYS A 22 -14.09 6.85 1.41
N ARG A 23 -14.35 5.68 0.80
CA ARG A 23 -15.38 5.51 -0.24
C ARG A 23 -16.62 4.77 0.24
N ASP A 24 -16.41 3.69 0.98
CA ASP A 24 -17.41 2.65 1.12
C ASP A 24 -17.80 2.38 2.58
N ASP A 25 -17.02 2.89 3.54
CA ASP A 25 -17.21 2.57 4.95
C ASP A 25 -16.78 3.73 5.87
N ALA A 26 -17.74 4.58 6.22
CA ALA A 26 -17.53 5.72 7.11
C ALA A 26 -17.16 5.29 8.54
N GLU A 27 -17.68 4.14 9.01
CA GLU A 27 -17.36 3.64 10.35
C GLU A 27 -15.90 3.16 10.42
N LEU A 28 -15.43 2.44 9.39
CA LEU A 28 -14.03 2.07 9.24
C LEU A 28 -13.14 3.31 9.17
N ARG A 29 -13.55 4.35 8.42
CA ARG A 29 -12.82 5.61 8.34
C ARG A 29 -12.64 6.26 9.71
N GLN A 30 -13.70 6.32 10.50
CA GLN A 30 -13.65 6.84 11.86
C GLN A 30 -12.77 5.98 12.78
N LYS A 31 -12.87 4.65 12.70
CA LYS A 31 -12.04 3.73 13.48
C LYS A 31 -10.56 3.93 13.17
N ILE A 32 -10.20 4.06 11.90
CA ILE A 32 -8.83 4.36 11.47
C ILE A 32 -8.39 5.70 12.06
N ALA A 33 -9.19 6.76 11.88
CA ALA A 33 -8.87 8.10 12.36
C ALA A 33 -8.59 8.13 13.87
N LYS A 34 -9.43 7.46 14.67
CA LYS A 34 -9.24 7.30 16.11
C LYS A 34 -7.96 6.51 16.43
N SER A 35 -7.70 5.39 15.74
CA SER A 35 -6.55 4.53 16.01
C SER A 35 -5.19 5.21 15.77
N VAL A 36 -5.16 6.21 14.89
CA VAL A 36 -3.95 6.95 14.50
C VAL A 36 -3.97 8.41 14.95
N ASN A 37 -4.94 8.79 15.78
CA ASN A 37 -5.14 10.12 16.33
C ASN A 37 -5.09 11.24 15.27
N CYS A 38 -5.94 11.12 14.24
CA CYS A 38 -6.09 12.11 13.18
C CYS A 38 -7.56 12.41 12.90
N SER A 39 -7.85 13.41 12.07
CA SER A 39 -9.22 13.70 11.63
C SER A 39 -9.67 12.72 10.54
N GLU A 40 -10.98 12.49 10.43
CA GLU A 40 -11.54 11.60 9.39
C GLU A 40 -11.20 12.12 7.98
N GLU A 41 -11.13 13.44 7.77
CA GLU A 41 -10.72 14.10 6.53
C GLU A 41 -9.29 13.73 6.12
N GLN A 42 -8.42 13.44 7.08
CA GLN A 42 -7.05 13.01 6.82
C GLN A 42 -6.99 11.55 6.35
N VAL A 43 -7.98 10.72 6.69
CA VAL A 43 -8.13 9.34 6.18
C VAL A 43 -8.68 9.35 4.76
N ARG A 44 -7.87 9.82 3.81
CA ARG A 44 -8.23 9.89 2.39
C ARG A 44 -7.14 9.31 1.50
N CYS A 45 -7.49 8.40 0.60
CA CYS A 45 -6.56 7.85 -0.38
C CYS A 45 -7.19 7.70 -1.77
N ASN A 46 -6.42 7.96 -2.83
CA ASN A 46 -6.85 7.77 -4.22
C ASN A 46 -6.24 6.52 -4.89
N GLY A 47 -5.39 5.80 -4.18
CA GLY A 47 -4.66 4.64 -4.70
C GLY A 47 -3.16 4.91 -4.76
N CYS A 48 -2.35 3.88 -4.64
CA CYS A 48 -0.89 4.00 -4.58
C CYS A 48 -0.24 4.54 -5.86
N GLY A 49 -0.92 4.42 -7.00
CA GLY A 49 -0.50 5.01 -8.27
C GLY A 49 -0.99 6.45 -8.48
N ASP A 50 -1.81 7.00 -7.58
CA ASP A 50 -2.37 8.37 -7.64
C ASP A 50 -2.24 9.09 -6.29
N LEU A 51 -1.01 9.21 -5.79
CA LEU A 51 -0.73 9.78 -4.47
C LEU A 51 -0.44 11.29 -4.57
N SER A 52 -1.33 12.11 -4.01
CA SER A 52 -1.08 13.53 -3.72
C SER A 52 -0.48 13.72 -2.33
N SER A 53 0.12 14.88 -2.03
CA SER A 53 0.64 15.23 -0.69
C SER A 53 -0.42 15.16 0.43
N THR A 54 -1.68 15.26 0.04
CA THR A 54 -2.85 15.22 0.90
C THR A 54 -3.41 13.82 1.13
N CYS A 55 -2.91 12.84 0.39
CA CYS A 55 -3.32 11.44 0.48
C CYS A 55 -2.64 10.76 1.67
N TRP A 56 -3.38 9.98 2.46
CA TRP A 56 -2.83 9.15 3.53
C TRP A 56 -1.70 8.24 3.03
N GLY A 57 -1.86 7.68 1.84
CA GLY A 57 -0.84 6.84 1.21
C GLY A 57 0.48 7.57 0.96
N TYR A 58 0.50 8.91 0.93
CA TYR A 58 1.72 9.71 0.79
C TYR A 58 2.66 9.55 1.99
N GLY A 59 2.10 9.35 3.19
CA GLY A 59 2.84 9.07 4.42
C GLY A 59 3.07 7.57 4.69
N CYS A 60 2.63 6.68 3.79
CA CYS A 60 2.84 5.25 3.97
C CYS A 60 4.33 4.91 4.03
N LYS A 61 4.75 4.16 5.06
CA LYS A 61 6.16 3.81 5.30
C LYS A 61 6.80 3.09 4.10
N ILE A 62 6.04 2.31 3.33
CA ILE A 62 6.54 1.69 2.10
C ILE A 62 6.73 2.72 0.98
N VAL A 63 5.75 3.59 0.75
CA VAL A 63 5.83 4.64 -0.28
C VAL A 63 7.00 5.57 0.00
N VAL A 64 7.17 6.01 1.24
CA VAL A 64 8.29 6.85 1.68
C VAL A 64 9.63 6.15 1.43
N CYS A 65 9.73 4.86 1.78
CA CYS A 65 10.93 4.05 1.54
C CYS A 65 11.28 3.96 0.06
N LEU A 66 10.31 3.68 -0.80
CA LEU A 66 10.50 3.57 -2.25
C LEU A 66 10.88 4.91 -2.87
N ARG A 67 10.22 6.00 -2.48
CA ARG A 67 10.56 7.35 -2.93
C ARG A 67 12.01 7.72 -2.58
N ALA A 68 12.44 7.41 -1.37
CA ALA A 68 13.82 7.66 -0.93
C ALA A 68 14.85 6.85 -1.74
N LYS A 69 14.45 5.70 -2.29
CA LYS A 69 15.29 4.84 -3.15
C LYS A 69 15.11 5.13 -4.65
N GLY A 70 14.25 6.07 -5.04
CA GLY A 70 13.93 6.34 -6.45
C GLY A 70 13.16 5.21 -7.14
N LEU A 71 12.46 4.37 -6.38
CA LEU A 71 11.72 3.20 -6.88
C LEU A 71 10.21 3.45 -6.87
N ASN A 72 9.50 2.77 -7.76
CA ASN A 72 8.04 2.76 -7.84
C ASN A 72 7.43 1.57 -7.11
N TYR A 73 8.05 0.40 -7.15
CA TYR A 73 7.52 -0.84 -6.57
C TYR A 73 8.57 -1.60 -5.76
N CYS A 74 8.10 -2.40 -4.80
CA CYS A 74 8.99 -3.23 -3.99
C CYS A 74 9.77 -4.26 -4.82
N TYR A 75 9.21 -4.79 -5.91
CA TYR A 75 9.90 -5.74 -6.78
C TYR A 75 11.14 -5.14 -7.47
N GLU A 76 11.22 -3.81 -7.59
CA GLU A 76 12.39 -3.14 -8.17
C GLU A 76 13.55 -3.03 -7.17
N CYS A 77 13.32 -3.38 -5.90
CA CYS A 77 14.32 -3.27 -4.84
C CYS A 77 15.17 -4.53 -4.71
N SER A 78 16.49 -4.40 -4.77
CA SER A 78 17.42 -5.52 -4.63
C SER A 78 17.33 -6.25 -3.27
N GLU A 79 17.02 -5.53 -2.18
CA GLU A 79 16.79 -6.15 -0.86
C GLU A 79 15.53 -7.00 -0.84
N TYR A 80 14.48 -6.60 -1.58
CA TYR A 80 13.25 -7.37 -1.71
C TYR A 80 13.50 -8.66 -2.48
N GLU A 81 14.21 -8.58 -3.61
CA GLU A 81 14.58 -9.72 -4.46
C GLU A 81 15.43 -10.73 -3.70
N LYS A 82 16.42 -10.25 -2.93
CA LYS A 82 17.25 -11.07 -2.03
C LYS A 82 16.49 -11.59 -0.80
N LYS A 83 15.21 -11.24 -0.64
CA LYS A 83 14.34 -11.59 0.49
C LYS A 83 14.86 -11.13 1.86
N ILE A 84 15.67 -10.08 1.91
CA ILE A 84 16.22 -9.50 3.15
C ILE A 84 15.53 -8.18 3.58
N CYS A 85 14.63 -7.65 2.76
CA CYS A 85 13.89 -6.43 3.10
C CYS A 85 12.92 -6.67 4.27
N THR A 86 13.28 -6.23 5.48
CA THR A 86 12.46 -6.41 6.69
C THR A 86 11.16 -5.61 6.65
N LYS A 87 11.14 -4.42 6.02
CA LYS A 87 9.94 -3.58 5.90
C LYS A 87 8.84 -4.27 5.08
N HIS A 88 9.20 -4.81 3.91
CA HIS A 88 8.26 -5.57 3.09
C HIS A 88 7.96 -6.92 3.73
N GLY A 89 8.97 -7.63 4.23
CA GLY A 89 8.80 -8.95 4.85
C GLY A 89 7.78 -8.97 6.00
N LYS A 90 7.85 -8.00 6.92
CA LYS A 90 6.86 -7.87 8.01
C LYS A 90 5.44 -7.60 7.50
N LEU A 91 5.31 -6.74 6.50
CA LEU A 91 4.01 -6.43 5.89
C LEU A 91 3.46 -7.66 5.15
N ALA A 92 4.28 -8.35 4.37
CA ALA A 92 3.88 -9.57 3.67
C ALA A 92 3.39 -10.64 4.64
N GLN A 93 4.09 -10.82 5.77
CA GLN A 93 3.69 -11.78 6.80
C GLN A 93 2.31 -11.46 7.38
N SER A 94 2.05 -10.20 7.78
CA SER A 94 0.75 -9.83 8.36
C SER A 94 -0.42 -9.99 7.39
N TYR A 95 -0.18 -9.81 6.08
CA TYR A 95 -1.21 -10.00 5.06
C TYR A 95 -1.39 -11.47 4.69
N LEU A 96 -0.32 -12.26 4.75
CA LEU A 96 -0.38 -13.70 4.54
C LEU A 96 -1.24 -14.39 5.60
N GLU A 97 -1.18 -13.92 6.85
CA GLU A 97 -2.03 -14.39 7.96
C GLU A 97 -3.54 -14.23 7.71
N ILE A 98 -3.94 -13.30 6.84
CA ILE A 98 -5.33 -13.09 6.41
C ILE A 98 -5.58 -13.59 4.97
N GLY A 99 -4.70 -14.44 4.44
CA GLY A 99 -4.87 -15.08 3.13
C GLY A 99 -4.49 -14.21 1.92
N VAL A 100 -3.73 -13.14 2.11
CA VAL A 100 -3.31 -12.24 1.03
C VAL A 100 -1.79 -12.32 0.80
N ASP A 101 -1.36 -12.94 -0.31
CA ASP A 101 0.06 -13.00 -0.68
C ASP A 101 0.51 -11.75 -1.46
N LEU A 102 1.24 -10.87 -0.76
CA LEU A 102 1.77 -9.65 -1.37
C LEU A 102 2.91 -9.90 -2.36
N ARG A 103 3.70 -10.97 -2.19
CA ARG A 103 4.82 -11.27 -3.08
C ARG A 103 4.30 -11.81 -4.40
N GLU A 104 3.30 -12.68 -4.36
CA GLU A 104 2.65 -13.15 -5.57
C GLU A 104 1.94 -12.02 -6.32
N ASN A 105 1.26 -11.13 -5.60
CA ASN A 105 0.66 -9.94 -6.22
C ASN A 105 1.72 -9.02 -6.87
N LEU A 106 2.89 -8.84 -6.26
CA LEU A 106 3.99 -8.08 -6.86
C LEU A 106 4.51 -8.73 -8.13
N LYS A 107 4.66 -10.06 -8.14
CA LYS A 107 5.06 -10.81 -9.34
C LYS A 107 4.08 -10.57 -10.48
N LYS A 108 2.77 -10.75 -10.21
CA LYS A 108 1.72 -10.45 -11.18
C LYS A 108 1.84 -9.01 -11.66
N ASN A 109 1.93 -8.02 -10.77
CA ASN A 109 2.05 -6.60 -11.15
C ASN A 109 3.21 -6.34 -12.12
N SER A 110 4.35 -7.00 -11.98
CA SER A 110 5.48 -6.85 -12.92
C SER A 110 5.16 -7.36 -14.34
N GLU A 111 4.31 -8.38 -14.46
CA GLU A 111 3.85 -8.95 -15.74
C GLU A 111 2.81 -8.04 -16.44
N TRP A 112 2.05 -7.23 -15.69
CA TRP A 112 1.04 -6.31 -16.25
C TRP A 112 1.59 -4.92 -16.62
N ILE A 113 2.78 -4.56 -16.12
CA ILE A 113 3.39 -3.25 -16.31
C ILE A 113 4.54 -3.29 -17.33
N GLY A 114 5.16 -4.46 -17.52
CA GLY A 114 6.08 -4.71 -18.64
C GLY A 114 5.36 -4.77 -19.98
#